data_AF-A0A7J9GXS1-F1
#
_entry.id   AF-A0A7J9GXS1-F1
#
_cell.length_a   1.000
_cell.length_b   1.000
_cell.length_c   1.000
_cell.angle_alpha   90.00
_cell.angle_beta   90.00
_cell.angle_gamma   90.00
#
_symmetry.space_group_name_H-M   'P 1'
#
loop_
_entity.id
_entity.type
_entity.pdbx_description
1 polymer ?
#
loop_
_entity_poly.entity_id
_entity_poly.type
_entity_poly.pdbx_seq_one_letter_code
_entity_poly.pdbx_strand_id
1 'polypeptide(L)'
;MIENSKEEFRQFWDYAYELRSKMPGNTIKMVVQRVTVDSPPHFKRFYVCFDALKGGWKARYRPLIRLDCCFLKDPFKSEFLAIVGNEANNQMFAIA
;
A
#
# COMPACT_ATOMS: atom_id res chain seq x y z
N MET A 1 -21.59 12.26 -6.89
CA MET A 1 -20.49 11.60 -6.15
C MET A 1 -19.19 11.64 -6.97
N ILE A 2 -18.70 12.84 -7.33
CA ILE A 2 -17.43 12.99 -8.07
C ILE A 2 -16.49 13.95 -7.32
N GLU A 3 -17.02 14.89 -6.53
CA GLU A 3 -16.23 15.87 -5.77
C GLU A 3 -15.28 15.28 -4.72
N ASN A 4 -15.64 14.18 -4.04
CA ASN A 4 -14.81 13.61 -2.97
C ASN A 4 -13.51 12.94 -3.45
N SER A 5 -13.42 12.59 -4.74
CA SER A 5 -12.31 11.79 -5.28
C SER A 5 -10.97 12.55 -5.34
N LYS A 6 -11.01 13.88 -5.50
CA LYS A 6 -9.80 14.71 -5.56
C LYS A 6 -9.16 14.91 -4.19
N GLU A 7 -9.99 15.05 -3.16
CA GLU A 7 -9.53 15.22 -1.78
C GLU A 7 -8.93 13.92 -1.23
N GLU A 8 -9.60 12.79 -1.44
CA GLU A 8 -9.09 11.47 -1.07
C GLU A 8 -7.73 11.18 -1.75
N PHE A 9 -7.59 11.53 -3.03
CA PHE A 9 -6.34 11.37 -3.75
C PHE A 9 -5.21 12.26 -3.21
N ARG A 10 -5.54 13.50 -2.82
CA ARG A 10 -4.58 14.40 -2.16
C ARG A 10 -4.11 13.82 -0.83
N GLN A 11 -5.01 13.23 -0.05
CA GLN A 11 -4.66 12.58 1.23
C GLN A 11 -3.66 11.43 1.03
N PHE A 12 -3.79 10.63 -0.03
CA PHE A 12 -2.79 9.59 -0.34
C PHE A 12 -1.40 10.17 -0.66
N TRP A 13 -1.34 11.30 -1.37
CA TRP A 13 -0.07 12.01 -1.63
C TRP A 13 0.55 12.58 -0.36
N ASP A 14 -0.25 13.26 0.46
CA ASP A 14 0.19 13.84 1.72
C ASP A 14 0.67 12.73 2.68
N TYR A 15 -0.06 11.62 2.76
CA TYR A 15 0.34 10.45 3.55
C TYR A 15 1.62 9.79 3.03
N ALA A 16 1.74 9.58 1.71
CA ALA A 16 2.95 9.03 1.11
C ALA A 16 4.18 9.94 1.38
N TYR A 17 3.98 11.26 1.33
CA TYR A 17 5.00 12.24 1.65
C TYR A 17 5.42 12.15 3.12
N GLU A 18 4.47 12.16 4.06
CA GLU A 18 4.72 12.03 5.50
C GLU A 18 5.44 10.72 5.86
N LEU A 19 5.04 9.61 5.24
CA LEU A 19 5.69 8.32 5.48
C LEU A 19 7.12 8.28 4.96
N ARG A 20 7.41 8.95 3.83
CA ARG A 20 8.77 9.08 3.29
C ARG A 20 9.63 10.02 4.13
N SER A 21 9.06 11.11 4.63
CA SER A 21 9.80 12.12 5.41
C SER A 21 10.20 11.60 6.78
N LYS A 22 9.31 10.86 7.47
CA LYS A 22 9.56 10.34 8.82
C LYS A 22 10.46 9.12 8.85
N MET A 23 10.40 8.27 7.82
CA MET A 23 11.12 7.00 7.79
C MET A 23 11.63 6.70 6.37
N PRO A 24 12.85 7.14 6.03
CA PRO A 24 13.39 6.97 4.69
C PRO A 24 13.64 5.49 4.31
N GLY A 25 13.68 4.58 5.28
CA GLY A 25 13.77 3.13 5.02
C GLY A 25 12.49 2.52 4.44
N ASN A 26 11.33 3.19 4.59
CA ASN A 26 10.06 2.68 4.07
C ASN A 26 10.07 2.64 2.54
N THR A 27 9.58 1.55 1.98
CA THR A 27 9.36 1.46 0.53
C THR A 27 7.95 1.92 0.21
N ILE A 28 7.81 3.10 -0.38
CA ILE A 28 6.50 3.66 -0.75
C ILE A 28 6.49 3.95 -2.25
N LYS A 29 5.59 3.28 -2.99
CA LYS A 29 5.41 3.46 -4.43
C LYS A 29 3.97 3.83 -4.72
N MET A 30 3.77 4.95 -5.38
CA MET A 30 2.46 5.37 -5.86
C MET A 30 2.52 5.53 -7.38
N VAL A 31 1.55 4.92 -8.06
CA VAL A 31 1.44 4.96 -9.51
C VAL A 31 0.12 5.61 -9.86
N VAL A 32 0.23 6.64 -10.70
CA VAL A 32 -0.89 7.36 -11.29
C VAL A 32 -0.84 7.13 -12.79
N GLN A 33 -2.00 7.06 -13.43
CA GLN A 33 -2.08 6.87 -14.87
C GLN A 33 -2.96 7.97 -15.47
N ARG A 34 -2.80 8.20 -16.76
CA ARG A 34 -3.68 9.06 -17.55
C ARG A 34 -4.11 8.28 -18.78
N VAL A 35 -5.36 8.43 -19.19
CA VAL A 35 -5.86 7.78 -20.41
C VAL A 35 -5.28 8.47 -21.66
N THR A 36 -5.24 9.79 -21.65
CA THR A 36 -4.58 10.65 -22.64
C THR A 36 -3.75 11.73 -21.95
N VAL A 37 -2.89 12.46 -22.67
CA VAL A 37 -2.07 13.55 -22.11
C VAL A 37 -2.93 14.60 -21.40
N ASP A 38 -4.09 14.92 -21.99
CA ASP A 38 -5.04 15.92 -21.51
C ASP A 38 -6.03 15.38 -20.46
N SER A 39 -6.05 14.05 -20.24
CA SER A 39 -6.92 13.45 -19.24
C SER A 39 -6.46 13.79 -17.82
N PRO A 40 -7.39 14.01 -16.87
CA PRO A 40 -7.03 14.09 -15.47
C PRO A 40 -6.34 12.80 -15.02
N PRO A 41 -5.29 12.87 -14.19
CA PRO A 41 -4.64 11.68 -13.66
C PRO A 41 -5.59 10.92 -12.74
N HIS A 42 -5.63 9.60 -12.91
CA HIS A 42 -6.35 8.69 -12.04
C HIS A 42 -5.40 7.78 -11.27
N PHE A 43 -5.80 7.45 -10.06
CA PHE A 43 -5.08 6.51 -9.21
C PHE A 43 -5.00 5.14 -9.89
N LYS A 44 -3.81 4.53 -9.87
CA LYS A 44 -3.63 3.15 -10.32
C LYS A 44 -3.41 2.23 -9.14
N ARG A 45 -2.35 2.48 -8.37
CA ARG A 45 -1.88 1.60 -7.28
C ARG A 45 -1.08 2.40 -6.27
N PHE A 46 -1.21 2.00 -5.00
CA PHE A 46 -0.37 2.44 -3.89
C PHE A 46 0.20 1.19 -3.23
N TYR A 47 1.51 1.22 -2.99
CA TYR A 47 2.23 0.17 -2.30
C TYR A 47 3.05 0.80 -1.18
N VAL A 48 2.95 0.20 0.00
CA VAL A 48 3.73 0.57 1.17
C VAL A 48 4.35 -0.69 1.78
N CYS A 49 5.61 -0.62 2.16
CA CYS A 49 6.25 -1.63 2.99
C CYS A 49 7.12 -0.91 4.00
N PHE A 50 6.76 -1.07 5.27
CA PHE A 50 7.45 -0.43 6.38
C PHE A 50 8.78 -1.14 6.66
N ASP A 51 9.85 -0.38 6.83
CA ASP A 51 11.17 -0.93 7.04
C ASP A 51 11.25 -1.78 8.33
N ALA A 52 10.56 -1.33 9.38
CA ALA A 52 10.46 -2.06 10.63
C ALA A 52 9.80 -3.44 10.46
N LEU A 53 8.74 -3.53 9.65
CA LEU A 53 8.06 -4.81 9.36
C LEU A 53 8.95 -5.71 8.51
N LYS A 54 9.57 -5.16 7.48
CA LYS A 54 10.53 -5.87 6.63
C LYS A 54 11.72 -6.41 7.43
N GLY A 55 12.27 -5.62 8.34
CA GLY A 55 13.35 -6.00 9.24
C GLY A 55 12.93 -7.10 10.22
N GLY A 56 11.78 -6.92 10.87
CA GLY A 56 11.21 -7.91 11.80
C GLY A 56 10.95 -9.27 11.14
N TRP A 57 10.41 -9.25 9.91
CA TRP A 57 10.21 -10.46 9.11
C TRP A 57 11.54 -11.15 8.77
N LYS A 58 12.51 -10.39 8.24
CA LYS A 58 13.83 -10.94 7.89
C LYS A 58 14.55 -11.55 9.08
N ALA A 59 14.42 -10.99 10.27
CA ALA A 59 15.05 -11.51 11.48
C ALA A 59 14.43 -12.84 11.96
N ARG A 60 13.16 -13.11 11.62
CA ARG A 60 12.39 -14.27 12.11
C ARG A 60 12.16 -15.36 11.04
N TYR A 61 12.83 -15.22 9.89
CA TYR A 61 12.68 -15.98 8.63
C TYR A 61 11.88 -17.30 8.70
N ARG A 62 10.73 -17.33 8.01
CA ARG A 62 9.97 -18.54 7.68
C ARG A 62 9.65 -18.52 6.17
N PRO A 63 9.65 -19.67 5.46
CA PRO A 63 9.46 -19.70 4.01
C PRO A 63 8.00 -19.49 3.54
N LEU A 64 7.05 -19.27 4.45
CA LEU A 64 5.63 -19.15 4.11
C LEU A 64 5.17 -17.68 4.11
N ILE A 65 4.81 -17.20 2.93
CA ILE A 65 4.15 -15.90 2.72
C ILE A 65 2.74 -16.17 2.19
N ARG A 66 1.74 -15.53 2.79
CA ARG A 66 0.36 -15.50 2.31
C ARG A 66 0.06 -14.12 1.76
N LEU A 67 -0.54 -14.09 0.58
CA LEU A 67 -1.14 -12.89 0.00
C LEU A 67 -2.64 -12.96 0.24
N ASP A 68 -3.20 -11.96 0.90
CA ASP A 68 -4.64 -11.81 1.06
C ASP A 68 -5.12 -10.57 0.29
N CYS A 69 -6.26 -10.69 -0.38
CA CYS A 69 -6.81 -9.63 -1.23
C CYS A 69 -8.28 -9.43 -0.88
N CYS A 70 -8.70 -8.18 -0.69
CA CYS A 70 -10.10 -7.83 -0.53
C CYS A 70 -10.50 -6.69 -1.48
N PHE A 71 -11.75 -6.72 -1.94
CA PHE A 71 -12.31 -5.64 -2.75
C PHE A 71 -12.85 -4.55 -1.84
N LEU A 72 -12.48 -3.30 -2.11
CA LEU A 72 -13.06 -2.16 -1.40
C LEU A 72 -14.45 -1.87 -1.97
N LYS A 73 -15.38 -1.50 -1.08
CA LYS A 73 -16.72 -1.03 -1.46
C LYS A 73 -16.65 0.44 -1.86
N ASP A 74 -15.90 0.73 -2.92
CA ASP A 74 -15.87 2.05 -3.52
C ASP A 74 -16.56 2.04 -4.91
N PRO A 75 -16.93 3.21 -5.44
CA PRO A 75 -17.43 3.33 -6.81
C PRO A 75 -16.40 2.88 -7.87
N PHE A 76 -15.15 2.70 -7.47
CA PHE A 76 -13.98 2.52 -8.31
C PHE A 76 -13.38 1.11 -8.21
N LYS A 77 -14.17 0.05 -8.00
CA LYS A 77 -13.74 -1.38 -8.01
C LYS A 77 -12.25 -1.60 -7.68
N SER A 78 -11.81 -1.12 -6.51
CA SER A 78 -10.41 -1.22 -6.14
C SER A 78 -10.13 -2.48 -5.32
N GLU A 79 -8.88 -2.95 -5.43
CA GLU A 79 -8.38 -4.12 -4.70
C GLU A 79 -7.35 -3.65 -3.67
N PHE A 80 -7.53 -4.11 -2.44
CA PHE A 80 -6.55 -3.97 -1.37
C PHE A 80 -5.85 -5.32 -1.17
N LEU A 81 -4.53 -5.33 -1.26
CA LEU A 81 -3.70 -6.51 -1.08
C LEU A 81 -2.84 -6.33 0.17
N ALA A 82 -2.84 -7.34 1.04
CA ALA A 82 -1.98 -7.42 2.20
C ALA A 82 -1.13 -8.69 2.15
N ILE A 83 0.16 -8.54 2.40
CA ILE A 83 1.11 -9.64 2.50
C ILE A 83 1.33 -9.96 3.97
N VAL A 84 1.00 -11.19 4.36
CA VAL A 84 1.12 -11.69 5.72
C VAL A 84 2.06 -12.89 5.75
N GLY A 85 3.10 -12.82 6.57
CA GLY A 85 3.96 -13.94 6.89
C GLY A 85 3.46 -14.71 8.12
N ASN A 86 3.89 -15.96 8.26
CA ASN A 86 3.70 -16.70 9.51
C ASN A 86 5.02 -16.68 10.29
N GLU A 87 4.98 -16.28 11.56
CA GLU A 87 6.17 -16.26 12.41
C GLU A 87 6.37 -17.57 13.19
N ALA A 88 7.46 -17.63 13.96
CA ALA A 88 7.90 -18.88 14.57
C ALA A 88 6.90 -19.48 15.57
N ASN A 89 6.05 -18.65 16.18
CA ASN A 89 5.04 -19.02 17.15
C ASN A 89 3.64 -19.24 16.53
N ASN A 90 3.57 -19.56 15.23
CA ASN A 90 2.33 -19.69 14.46
C ASN A 90 1.42 -18.42 14.47
N GLN A 91 2.00 -17.24 14.74
CA GLN A 91 1.27 -15.97 14.67
C GLN A 91 1.39 -15.35 13.28
N MET A 92 0.38 -14.57 12.89
CA MET A 92 0.41 -13.82 11.64
C MET A 92 1.20 -12.52 11.82
N PHE A 93 2.08 -12.23 10.86
CA PHE A 93 2.93 -11.05 10.84
C PHE A 93 2.73 -10.27 9.54
N ALA A 94 2.30 -9.01 9.62
CA ALA A 94 2.13 -8.16 8.44
C ALA A 94 3.49 -7.76 7.83
N ILE A 95 3.64 -7.93 6.51
CA ILE A 95 4.88 -7.64 5.78
C ILE A 95 4.74 -6.37 4.94
N ALA A 96 3.66 -6.26 4.16
CA ALA A 96 3.39 -5.15 3.26
C ALA A 96 1.90 -5.03 2.97
#